data_AF-A0A975SBN7-F1
#
_entry.id   AF-A0A975SBN7-F1
#
_cell.length_a   1.000
_cell.length_b   1.000
_cell.length_c   1.000
_cell.angle_alpha   90.00
_cell.angle_beta   90.00
_cell.angle_gamma   90.00
#
_symmetry.space_group_name_H-M   'P 1'
#
loop_
_entity.id
_entity.type
_entity.pdbx_description
1 polymer ?
#
loop_
_entity_poly.entity_id
_entity_poly.type
_entity_poly.pdbx_seq_one_letter_code
_entity_poly.pdbx_strand_id
1 'polypeptide(L)'
;MNIKLLKEYLYVSREAYYYNEKNEFRWQSVHGQSVQGKDCPRFKTSKEQLKNYRGTAVKSTVKEIGELVLNFLSGLGVIDKIFAQTYNPIFNLNNLNYKDIKKKYNLNDERDIVWMKFTKEGFLGVVACSNDINFDIPKNAKQYDEKDIYDKRKWKYNTSGIIIHQLKQEWNENFVLLFPLEKIPKDYNRLHIEWAVGNYLIENKIPILDLYSHQMNKFSYEEINKNI
;
A
#
# COMPACT_ATOMS: atom_id res chain seq x y z
N MET A 1 -12.22 2.83 -19.80
CA MET A 1 -11.27 2.27 -18.83
C MET A 1 -10.18 1.53 -19.58
N ASN A 2 -8.91 1.74 -19.26
CA ASN A 2 -7.77 1.19 -19.98
C ASN A 2 -7.26 -0.10 -19.29
N ILE A 3 -7.92 -1.22 -19.60
CA ILE A 3 -7.60 -2.53 -19.00
C ILE A 3 -6.21 -3.02 -19.40
N LYS A 4 -5.74 -2.67 -20.61
CA LYS A 4 -4.39 -3.01 -21.05
C LYS A 4 -3.34 -2.38 -20.13
N LEU A 5 -3.47 -1.07 -19.87
CA LEU A 5 -2.61 -0.35 -18.94
C LEU A 5 -2.69 -0.93 -17.53
N LEU A 6 -3.88 -1.30 -17.05
CA LEU A 6 -4.02 -1.94 -15.73
C LEU A 6 -3.19 -3.22 -15.64
N LYS A 7 -3.32 -4.11 -16.63
CA LYS A 7 -2.63 -5.42 -16.65
C LYS A 7 -1.10 -5.28 -16.68
N GLU A 8 -0.55 -4.21 -17.26
CA GLU A 8 0.91 -3.96 -17.26
C GLU A 8 1.49 -3.86 -15.84
N TYR A 9 0.68 -3.45 -14.86
CA TYR A 9 1.13 -3.26 -13.48
C TYR A 9 0.58 -4.33 -12.51
N LEU A 10 -0.08 -5.39 -12.98
CA LEU A 10 -0.54 -6.50 -12.14
C LEU A 10 0.46 -7.66 -12.10
N TYR A 11 1.69 -7.38 -11.65
CA TYR A 11 2.75 -8.38 -11.50
C TYR A 11 3.20 -8.55 -10.05
N VAL A 12 3.57 -9.78 -9.67
CA VAL A 12 4.06 -10.11 -8.31
C VAL A 12 5.58 -10.07 -8.29
N SER A 13 6.17 -9.45 -7.27
CA SER A 13 7.61 -9.57 -7.05
C SER A 13 7.93 -10.96 -6.51
N ARG A 14 8.90 -11.66 -7.12
CA ARG A 14 9.33 -13.00 -6.67
C ARG A 14 9.83 -13.00 -5.22
N GLU A 15 10.26 -11.86 -4.72
CA GLU A 15 10.77 -11.69 -3.36
C GLU A 15 9.65 -11.48 -2.33
N ALA A 16 8.42 -11.19 -2.76
CA ALA A 16 7.30 -10.93 -1.87
C ALA A 16 6.72 -12.20 -1.23
N TYR A 17 7.08 -13.39 -1.73
CA TYR A 17 6.59 -14.67 -1.24
C TYR A 17 7.69 -15.74 -1.18
N TYR A 18 7.36 -16.87 -0.57
CA TYR A 18 8.18 -18.09 -0.57
C TYR A 18 7.27 -19.32 -0.53
N TYR A 19 7.84 -20.49 -0.79
CA TYR A 19 7.19 -21.79 -0.56
C TYR A 19 7.76 -22.40 0.72
N ASN A 20 6.91 -22.87 1.63
CA ASN A 20 7.38 -23.55 2.84
C ASN A 20 7.78 -25.00 2.54
N GLU A 21 8.24 -25.73 3.55
CA GLU A 21 8.66 -27.14 3.44
C GLU A 21 7.56 -28.08 2.91
N LYS A 22 6.29 -27.69 3.03
CA LYS A 22 5.14 -28.43 2.49
C LYS A 22 4.76 -28.00 1.07
N ASN A 23 5.61 -27.20 0.41
CA ASN A 23 5.35 -26.58 -0.90
C ASN A 23 4.08 -25.68 -0.90
N GLU A 24 3.72 -25.12 0.24
CA GLU A 24 2.61 -24.19 0.36
C GLU A 24 3.13 -22.76 0.14
N PHE A 25 2.41 -21.99 -0.65
CA PHE A 25 2.73 -20.58 -0.87
C PHE A 25 2.48 -19.76 0.40
N ARG A 26 3.46 -18.92 0.76
CA ARG A 26 3.42 -18.04 1.91
C ARG A 26 3.92 -16.65 1.52
N TRP A 27 3.17 -15.62 1.93
CA TRP A 27 3.65 -14.24 1.83
C TRP A 27 4.79 -14.00 2.81
N GLN A 28 5.74 -13.16 2.41
CA GLN A 28 6.72 -12.64 3.35
C GLN A 28 6.01 -11.80 4.41
N SER A 29 6.19 -12.19 5.66
CA SER A 29 5.65 -11.51 6.83
C SER A 29 6.78 -11.14 7.79
N VAL A 30 6.53 -10.13 8.61
CA VAL A 30 7.39 -9.80 9.76
C VAL A 30 6.87 -10.43 11.06
N HIS A 31 5.76 -11.19 10.99
CA HIS A 31 5.15 -11.88 12.12
C HIS A 31 5.50 -13.37 12.16
N GLY A 32 5.63 -13.91 13.37
CA GLY A 32 5.87 -15.33 13.60
C GLY A 32 7.23 -15.82 13.09
N GLN A 33 7.39 -17.13 13.00
CA GLN A 33 8.64 -17.81 12.60
C GLN A 33 9.10 -17.50 11.15
N SER A 34 8.43 -16.61 10.41
CA SER A 34 8.95 -16.08 9.14
C SER A 34 10.14 -15.16 9.42
N VAL A 35 11.28 -15.77 9.71
CA VAL A 35 12.59 -15.17 9.93
C VAL A 35 12.56 -14.02 10.94
N GLN A 36 12.73 -14.36 12.22
CA GLN A 36 12.69 -13.45 13.36
C GLN A 36 13.42 -12.11 13.10
N GLY A 37 12.68 -11.03 12.93
CA GLY A 37 13.20 -9.67 12.99
C GLY A 37 14.10 -9.26 11.81
N LYS A 38 15.38 -8.98 12.10
CA LYS A 38 16.31 -8.25 11.20
C LYS A 38 16.66 -9.02 9.92
N ASP A 39 16.46 -10.33 9.93
CA ASP A 39 16.81 -11.23 8.83
C ASP A 39 15.65 -11.53 7.88
N CYS A 40 14.43 -11.07 8.21
CA CYS A 40 13.26 -11.14 7.34
C CYS A 40 13.54 -10.46 5.99
N PRO A 41 13.35 -11.16 4.85
CA PRO A 41 13.54 -10.58 3.52
C PRO A 41 12.77 -9.27 3.33
N ARG A 42 11.50 -9.23 3.75
CA ARG A 42 10.67 -8.02 3.68
C ARG A 42 11.30 -6.83 4.41
N PHE A 43 11.86 -7.05 5.60
CA PHE A 43 12.53 -5.98 6.33
C PHE A 43 13.90 -5.58 5.74
N LYS A 44 14.64 -6.53 5.14
CA LYS A 44 15.86 -6.21 4.38
C LYS A 44 15.53 -5.28 3.21
N THR A 45 14.50 -5.61 2.45
CA THR A 45 13.96 -4.76 1.39
C THR A 45 13.59 -3.38 1.92
N SER A 46 12.88 -3.28 3.04
CA SER A 46 12.54 -1.99 3.65
C SER A 46 13.76 -1.14 4.01
N LYS A 47 14.84 -1.75 4.51
CA LYS A 47 16.11 -1.03 4.77
C LYS A 47 16.75 -0.51 3.50
N GLU A 48 16.71 -1.28 2.42
CA GLU A 48 17.23 -0.85 1.11
C GLU A 48 16.41 0.30 0.55
N GLN A 49 15.08 0.23 0.65
CA GLN A 49 14.18 1.33 0.25
C GLN A 49 14.47 2.62 1.04
N LEU A 50 14.72 2.51 2.36
CA LEU A 50 15.14 3.65 3.17
C LEU A 50 16.50 4.22 2.74
N LYS A 51 17.47 3.36 2.39
CA LYS A 51 18.77 3.79 1.86
C LYS A 51 18.59 4.51 0.52
N ASN A 52 17.76 3.98 -0.38
CA ASN A 52 17.45 4.61 -1.66
C ASN A 52 16.85 6.00 -1.45
N TYR A 53 15.89 6.14 -0.53
CA TYR A 53 15.34 7.45 -0.15
C TYR A 53 16.41 8.44 0.32
N ARG A 54 17.37 7.99 1.12
CA ARG A 54 18.43 8.85 1.67
C ARG A 54 19.54 9.16 0.67
N GLY A 55 19.81 8.25 -0.26
CA GLY A 55 20.81 8.41 -1.31
C GLY A 55 20.34 9.21 -2.52
N THR A 56 19.03 9.47 -2.65
CA THR A 56 18.50 10.21 -3.80
C THR A 56 18.74 11.72 -3.62
N ALA A 57 19.41 12.35 -4.58
CA ALA A 57 19.73 13.78 -4.55
C ALA A 57 18.47 14.68 -4.69
N VAL A 58 17.46 14.21 -5.43
CA VAL A 58 16.16 14.88 -5.60
C VAL A 58 15.07 13.97 -5.07
N LYS A 59 14.44 14.35 -3.96
CA LYS A 59 13.36 13.57 -3.35
C LYS A 59 12.03 14.00 -3.94
N SER A 60 11.26 13.05 -4.45
CA SER A 60 9.86 13.31 -4.81
C SER A 60 9.08 13.76 -3.59
N THR A 61 8.39 14.88 -3.72
CA THR A 61 7.53 15.45 -2.71
C THR A 61 6.23 14.66 -2.61
N VAL A 62 5.53 14.80 -1.47
CA VAL A 62 4.18 14.26 -1.26
C VAL A 62 3.23 14.70 -2.39
N LYS A 63 3.37 15.95 -2.84
CA LYS A 63 2.56 16.51 -3.92
C LYS A 63 2.82 15.82 -5.25
N GLU A 64 4.08 15.67 -5.63
CA GLU A 64 4.47 15.00 -6.89
C GLU A 64 4.03 13.53 -6.92
N ILE A 65 4.14 12.81 -5.78
CA ILE A 65 3.62 11.45 -5.66
C ILE A 65 2.10 11.44 -5.85
N GLY A 66 1.38 12.40 -5.24
CA GLY A 66 -0.06 12.54 -5.42
C GLY A 66 -0.48 12.80 -6.87
N GLU A 67 0.19 13.72 -7.55
CA GLU A 67 -0.04 14.04 -8.97
C GLU A 67 0.24 12.84 -9.88
N LEU A 68 1.34 12.12 -9.63
CA LEU A 68 1.71 10.92 -10.36
C LEU A 68 0.60 9.86 -10.29
N VAL A 69 0.04 9.64 -9.10
CA VAL A 69 -1.04 8.65 -8.89
C VAL A 69 -2.35 9.12 -9.53
N LEU A 70 -2.70 10.40 -9.42
CA LEU A 70 -3.91 10.94 -10.07
C LEU A 70 -3.84 10.80 -11.59
N ASN A 71 -2.69 11.10 -12.18
CA ASN A 71 -2.47 10.91 -13.61
C ASN A 71 -2.61 9.43 -14.02
N PHE A 72 -2.07 8.50 -13.22
CA PHE A 72 -2.21 7.08 -13.46
C PHE A 72 -3.67 6.60 -13.37
N LEU A 73 -4.38 6.95 -12.29
CA LEU A 73 -5.79 6.58 -12.10
C LEU A 73 -6.68 7.18 -13.19
N SER A 74 -6.40 8.41 -13.63
CA SER A 74 -7.05 9.03 -14.79
C SER A 74 -6.74 8.29 -16.09
N GLY A 75 -5.49 7.87 -16.30
CA GLY A 75 -5.08 7.09 -17.48
C GLY A 75 -5.73 5.71 -17.54
N LEU A 76 -5.98 5.09 -16.38
CA LEU A 76 -6.80 3.89 -16.26
C LEU A 76 -8.28 4.18 -16.55
N GLY A 77 -8.74 5.42 -16.36
CA GLY A 77 -10.15 5.82 -16.43
C GLY A 77 -10.94 5.39 -15.20
N VAL A 78 -10.27 5.23 -14.05
CA VAL A 78 -10.88 4.99 -12.73
C VAL A 78 -11.50 6.27 -12.17
N ILE A 79 -10.84 7.40 -12.44
CA ILE A 79 -11.33 8.76 -12.21
C ILE A 79 -11.29 9.53 -13.54
N ASP A 80 -12.09 10.57 -13.68
CA ASP A 80 -12.03 11.41 -14.87
C ASP A 80 -10.85 12.41 -14.82
N LYS A 81 -10.48 12.92 -16.00
CA LYS A 81 -9.32 13.80 -16.17
C LYS A 81 -9.50 15.16 -15.48
N ILE A 82 -10.71 15.70 -15.45
CA ILE A 82 -10.99 17.01 -14.83
C ILE A 82 -10.90 16.86 -13.31
N PHE A 83 -11.45 15.77 -12.77
CA PHE A 83 -11.29 15.40 -11.38
C PHE A 83 -9.80 15.28 -11.01
N ALA A 84 -9.02 14.50 -11.77
CA ALA A 84 -7.58 14.33 -11.50
C ALA A 84 -6.78 15.65 -11.50
N GLN A 85 -7.19 16.64 -12.30
CA GLN A 85 -6.52 17.95 -12.38
C GLN A 85 -6.88 18.92 -11.25
N THR A 86 -8.06 18.74 -10.64
CA THR A 86 -8.61 19.68 -9.64
C THR A 86 -8.63 19.11 -8.22
N TYR A 87 -8.49 17.80 -8.09
CA TYR A 87 -8.57 17.10 -6.82
C TYR A 87 -7.30 17.26 -6.00
N ASN A 88 -7.47 17.60 -4.72
CA ASN A 88 -6.40 17.57 -3.73
C ASN A 88 -6.45 16.24 -2.94
N PRO A 89 -5.46 15.35 -3.08
CA PRO A 89 -5.44 14.06 -2.41
C PRO A 89 -5.02 14.14 -0.93
N ILE A 90 -4.60 15.30 -0.42
CA ILE A 90 -4.12 15.45 0.97
C ILE A 90 -5.33 15.56 1.92
N PHE A 91 -5.51 14.56 2.78
CA PHE A 91 -6.59 14.50 3.77
C PHE A 91 -6.03 14.55 5.19
N ASN A 92 -6.62 15.41 6.03
CA ASN A 92 -6.36 15.40 7.47
C ASN A 92 -7.18 14.30 8.16
N LEU A 93 -6.57 13.53 9.05
CA LEU A 93 -7.19 12.41 9.74
C LEU A 93 -8.38 12.81 10.61
N ASN A 94 -8.34 13.99 11.24
CA ASN A 94 -9.41 14.46 12.12
C ASN A 94 -10.73 14.66 11.37
N ASN A 95 -10.68 14.78 10.04
CA ASN A 95 -11.83 15.02 9.18
C ASN A 95 -12.19 13.79 8.33
N LEU A 96 -11.57 12.63 8.60
CA LEU A 96 -11.69 11.46 7.74
C LEU A 96 -12.95 10.66 8.11
N ASN A 97 -14.05 10.94 7.40
CA ASN A 97 -15.28 10.17 7.48
C ASN A 97 -15.54 9.44 6.15
N TYR A 98 -15.41 8.11 6.16
CA TYR A 98 -15.56 7.28 4.98
C TYR A 98 -16.95 7.35 4.33
N LYS A 99 -18.02 7.56 5.12
CA LYS A 99 -19.38 7.71 4.58
C LYS A 99 -19.55 9.03 3.85
N ASP A 100 -18.96 10.10 4.38
CA ASP A 100 -18.97 11.42 3.73
C ASP A 100 -18.13 11.41 2.45
N ILE A 101 -16.97 10.74 2.47
CA ILE A 101 -16.14 10.51 1.28
C ILE A 101 -16.94 9.74 0.23
N LYS A 102 -17.57 8.62 0.61
CA LYS A 102 -18.44 7.83 -0.29
C LYS A 102 -19.50 8.72 -0.95
N LYS A 103 -20.22 9.50 -0.16
CA LYS A 103 -21.29 10.37 -0.66
C LYS A 103 -20.74 11.48 -1.57
N LYS A 104 -19.65 12.13 -1.16
CA LYS A 104 -19.03 13.26 -1.88
C LYS A 104 -18.52 12.85 -3.26
N TYR A 105 -17.91 11.67 -3.37
CA TYR A 105 -17.32 11.16 -4.61
C TYR A 105 -18.18 10.08 -5.28
N ASN A 106 -19.43 9.92 -4.83
CA ASN A 106 -20.39 8.94 -5.36
C ASN A 106 -19.82 7.52 -5.53
N LEU A 107 -19.10 7.03 -4.51
CA LEU A 107 -18.50 5.71 -4.53
C LEU A 107 -19.55 4.62 -4.30
N ASN A 108 -19.37 3.45 -4.93
CA ASN A 108 -20.26 2.30 -4.72
C ASN A 108 -20.13 1.76 -3.29
N ASP A 109 -18.90 1.70 -2.80
CA ASP A 109 -18.53 1.27 -1.45
C ASP A 109 -17.62 2.32 -0.80
N GLU A 110 -17.76 2.56 0.51
CA GLU A 110 -16.91 3.49 1.26
C GLU A 110 -15.44 3.06 1.33
N ARG A 111 -15.20 1.76 1.06
CA ARG A 111 -13.87 1.17 0.93
C ARG A 111 -13.23 1.44 -0.43
N ASP A 112 -13.95 1.97 -1.42
CA ASP A 112 -13.46 2.20 -2.80
C ASP A 112 -12.48 3.38 -2.83
N ILE A 113 -11.40 3.26 -2.06
CA ILE A 113 -10.34 4.24 -1.89
C ILE A 113 -8.98 3.55 -1.89
N VAL A 114 -7.98 4.19 -2.50
CA VAL A 114 -6.56 3.92 -2.27
C VAL A 114 -6.02 5.02 -1.38
N TRP A 115 -5.12 4.69 -0.46
CA TRP A 115 -4.50 5.67 0.42
C TRP A 115 -3.02 5.36 0.67
N MET A 116 -2.30 6.38 1.13
CA MET A 116 -0.87 6.31 1.40
C MET A 116 -0.52 7.01 2.71
N LYS A 117 0.40 6.40 3.48
CA LYS A 117 0.97 7.01 4.69
C LYS A 117 2.43 7.31 4.51
N PHE A 118 2.87 8.39 5.15
CA PHE A 118 4.25 8.86 5.11
C PHE A 118 4.87 8.84 6.50
N THR A 119 6.20 8.77 6.57
CA THR A 119 6.93 9.00 7.82
C THR A 119 7.06 10.50 8.11
N LYS A 120 7.43 10.88 9.34
CA LYS A 120 7.77 12.27 9.69
C LYS A 120 8.94 12.83 8.86
N GLU A 121 9.84 11.95 8.40
CA GLU A 121 10.93 12.31 7.47
C GLU A 121 10.46 12.44 6.00
N GLY A 122 9.17 12.20 5.72
CA GLY A 122 8.56 12.36 4.39
C GLY A 122 8.69 11.14 3.48
N PHE A 123 9.09 9.98 3.99
CA PHE A 123 9.19 8.75 3.18
C PHE A 123 7.83 8.10 3.00
N LEU A 124 7.51 7.64 1.79
CA LEU A 124 6.31 6.83 1.54
C LEU A 124 6.47 5.49 2.25
N GLY A 125 5.64 5.26 3.27
CA GLY A 125 5.74 4.06 4.07
C GLY A 125 4.92 2.90 3.51
N VAL A 126 3.72 3.17 3.01
CA VAL A 126 2.78 2.14 2.55
C VAL A 126 1.82 2.70 1.50
N VAL A 127 1.44 1.85 0.55
CA VAL A 127 0.29 2.01 -0.35
C VAL A 127 -0.71 0.93 0.02
N ALA A 128 -1.96 1.31 0.26
CA ALA A 128 -3.03 0.41 0.67
C ALA A 128 -4.40 0.87 0.14
N CYS A 129 -5.44 0.05 0.29
CA CYS A 129 -6.82 0.43 0.01
C CYS A 129 -7.75 0.18 1.21
N SER A 130 -9.05 0.47 1.05
CA SER A 130 -10.10 0.23 2.06
C SER A 130 -10.16 1.28 3.19
N ASN A 131 -11.13 1.11 4.09
CA ASN A 131 -11.53 2.06 5.13
C ASN A 131 -10.93 1.75 6.52
N ASP A 132 -9.70 1.25 6.58
CA ASP A 132 -9.02 0.80 7.79
C ASP A 132 -7.68 1.51 8.05
N ILE A 133 -7.60 2.80 7.66
CA ILE A 133 -6.43 3.64 7.91
C ILE A 133 -6.18 3.74 9.41
N ASN A 134 -5.00 3.29 9.84
CA ASN A 134 -4.52 3.41 11.22
C ASN A 134 -3.02 3.74 11.22
N PHE A 135 -2.54 4.22 12.36
CA PHE A 135 -1.15 4.63 12.58
C PHE A 135 -0.47 3.80 13.66
N ASP A 136 -1.01 2.62 13.94
CA ASP A 136 -0.55 1.79 15.03
C ASP A 136 0.91 1.38 14.83
N ILE A 137 1.70 1.56 15.88
CA ILE A 137 3.11 1.20 15.94
C ILE A 137 3.37 0.47 17.27
N PRO A 138 4.09 -0.66 17.27
CA PRO A 138 4.49 -1.32 18.51
C PRO A 138 5.44 -0.43 19.31
N LYS A 139 5.46 -0.56 20.64
CA LYS A 139 6.39 0.19 21.50
C LYS A 139 7.77 -0.45 21.59
N ASN A 140 7.85 -1.75 21.31
CA ASN A 140 9.10 -2.51 21.30
C ASN A 140 8.91 -3.84 20.55
N ALA A 141 10.03 -4.51 20.26
CA ALA A 141 10.05 -5.76 19.49
C ALA A 141 9.29 -6.92 20.12
N LYS A 142 9.07 -6.94 21.45
CA LYS A 142 8.28 -8.01 22.10
C LYS A 142 6.80 -7.95 21.70
N GLN A 143 6.35 -6.82 21.15
CA GLN A 143 4.94 -6.63 20.76
C GLN A 143 4.63 -7.03 19.32
N TYR A 144 5.63 -7.40 18.51
CA TYR A 144 5.41 -7.66 17.08
C TYR A 144 4.44 -8.82 16.84
N ASP A 145 4.47 -9.81 17.71
CA ASP A 145 3.58 -10.96 17.65
C ASP A 145 2.46 -10.90 18.70
N GLU A 146 2.16 -9.71 19.26
CA GLU A 146 0.97 -9.55 20.09
C GLU A 146 -0.28 -9.79 19.23
N LYS A 147 -1.20 -10.59 19.76
CA LYS A 147 -2.52 -10.82 19.15
C LYS A 147 -3.48 -9.72 19.55
N ASP A 148 -4.43 -9.44 18.66
CA ASP A 148 -5.54 -8.55 18.97
C ASP A 148 -6.35 -9.09 20.16
N ILE A 149 -6.83 -8.17 21.01
CA ILE A 149 -7.52 -8.53 22.25
C ILE A 149 -8.93 -9.07 22.00
N TYR A 150 -9.57 -8.68 20.89
CA TYR A 150 -10.92 -9.07 20.52
C TYR A 150 -10.92 -10.25 19.55
N ASP A 151 -9.96 -10.31 18.62
CA ASP A 151 -9.77 -11.43 17.70
C ASP A 151 -8.35 -12.00 17.79
N LYS A 152 -8.17 -13.01 18.65
CA LYS A 152 -6.87 -13.67 18.87
C LYS A 152 -6.25 -14.31 17.62
N ARG A 153 -6.98 -14.40 16.51
CA ARG A 153 -6.44 -14.86 15.22
C ARG A 153 -5.64 -13.76 14.52
N LYS A 154 -5.97 -12.48 14.76
CA LYS A 154 -5.34 -11.31 14.15
C LYS A 154 -4.14 -10.83 14.97
N TRP A 155 -3.13 -10.31 14.28
CA TRP A 155 -2.06 -9.57 14.92
C TRP A 155 -2.59 -8.19 15.32
N LYS A 156 -2.15 -7.71 16.48
CA LYS A 156 -2.50 -6.37 16.98
C LYS A 156 -1.89 -5.26 16.12
N TYR A 157 -0.66 -5.45 15.67
CA TYR A 157 0.04 -4.52 14.79
C TYR A 157 0.15 -5.11 13.40
N ASN A 158 0.01 -4.30 12.36
CA ASN A 158 0.26 -4.73 11.00
C ASN A 158 1.76 -4.71 10.66
N THR A 159 2.09 -5.34 9.54
CA THR A 159 3.48 -5.43 9.06
C THR A 159 4.10 -4.05 8.83
N SER A 160 3.36 -3.09 8.27
CA SER A 160 3.88 -1.75 8.00
C SER A 160 4.27 -1.01 9.29
N GLY A 161 3.45 -1.08 10.34
CA GLY A 161 3.76 -0.49 11.65
C GLY A 161 5.01 -1.10 12.28
N ILE A 162 5.18 -2.42 12.19
CA ILE A 162 6.39 -3.11 12.65
C ILE A 162 7.62 -2.65 11.85
N ILE A 163 7.53 -2.57 10.52
CA ILE A 163 8.63 -2.11 9.66
C ILE A 163 9.05 -0.69 10.03
N ILE A 164 8.10 0.23 10.18
CA ILE A 164 8.38 1.62 10.55
C ILE A 164 9.10 1.69 11.91
N HIS A 165 8.64 0.93 12.90
CA HIS A 165 9.32 0.83 14.19
C HIS A 165 10.75 0.26 14.04
N GLN A 166 10.92 -0.84 13.30
CA GLN A 166 12.23 -1.46 13.12
C GLN A 166 13.23 -0.56 12.37
N LEU A 167 12.74 0.29 11.46
CA LEU A 167 13.54 1.31 10.76
C LEU A 167 13.83 2.54 11.64
N LYS A 168 13.32 2.59 12.87
CA LYS A 168 13.39 3.77 13.77
C LYS A 168 12.82 5.01 13.08
N GLN A 169 11.68 4.83 12.42
CA GLN A 169 10.89 5.89 11.81
C GLN A 169 9.60 6.07 12.62
N GLU A 170 8.93 7.18 12.39
CA GLU A 170 7.63 7.48 12.97
C GLU A 170 6.67 7.87 11.87
N TRP A 171 5.40 7.52 12.01
CA TRP A 171 4.40 7.96 11.06
C TRP A 171 4.13 9.46 11.17
N ASN A 172 3.83 10.08 10.03
CA ASN A 172 3.24 11.40 9.99
C ASN A 172 1.71 11.26 10.08
N GLU A 173 1.16 11.58 11.25
CA GLU A 173 -0.28 11.46 11.55
C GLU A 173 -1.07 12.71 11.16
N ASN A 174 -0.44 13.72 10.55
CA ASN A 174 -1.14 14.95 10.18
C ASN A 174 -1.97 14.78 8.90
N PHE A 175 -1.57 13.85 8.02
CA PHE A 175 -2.27 13.63 6.76
C PHE A 175 -2.07 12.22 6.19
N VAL A 176 -2.93 11.88 5.24
CA VAL A 176 -2.72 10.80 4.25
C VAL A 176 -2.92 11.37 2.85
N LEU A 177 -2.38 10.68 1.84
CA LEU A 177 -2.94 10.80 0.50
C LEU A 177 -4.11 9.84 0.38
N LEU A 178 -5.24 10.29 -0.16
CA LEU A 178 -6.44 9.49 -0.36
C LEU A 178 -6.98 9.72 -1.76
N PHE A 179 -7.29 8.63 -2.46
CA PHE A 179 -7.73 8.62 -3.85
C PHE A 179 -9.05 7.84 -3.97
N PRO A 180 -10.19 8.51 -4.21
CA PRO A 180 -11.46 7.84 -4.48
C PRO A 180 -11.40 7.05 -5.78
N LEU A 181 -11.97 5.85 -5.79
CA LEU A 181 -12.05 4.97 -6.95
C LEU A 181 -13.48 4.97 -7.50
N GLU A 182 -13.83 5.99 -8.28
CA GLU A 182 -15.20 6.17 -8.77
C GLU A 182 -15.67 5.03 -9.68
N LYS A 183 -14.77 4.53 -10.54
CA LYS A 183 -15.09 3.53 -11.57
C LYS A 183 -14.08 2.39 -11.52
N ILE A 184 -14.40 1.36 -10.75
CA ILE A 184 -13.64 0.10 -10.75
C ILE A 184 -14.20 -0.82 -11.85
N PRO A 185 -13.36 -1.46 -12.69
CA PRO A 185 -13.87 -2.34 -13.74
C PRO A 185 -14.52 -3.60 -13.18
N LYS A 186 -15.55 -4.12 -13.86
CA LYS A 186 -16.42 -5.22 -13.40
C LYS A 186 -15.66 -6.48 -12.95
N ASP A 187 -14.57 -6.81 -13.62
CA ASP A 187 -13.77 -8.02 -13.34
C ASP A 187 -12.59 -7.78 -12.40
N TYR A 188 -12.51 -6.56 -11.84
CA TYR A 188 -11.46 -6.13 -10.95
C TYR A 188 -12.07 -5.55 -9.68
N ASN A 189 -11.22 -5.32 -8.68
CA ASN A 189 -11.63 -4.73 -7.42
C ASN A 189 -10.56 -3.73 -6.95
N ARG A 190 -10.87 -3.03 -5.84
CA ARG A 190 -9.97 -2.06 -5.18
C ARG A 190 -8.53 -2.57 -4.99
N LEU A 191 -8.36 -3.88 -4.69
CA LEU A 191 -7.05 -4.48 -4.43
C LEU A 191 -6.21 -4.54 -5.71
N HIS A 192 -6.83 -4.79 -6.87
CA HIS A 192 -6.13 -4.74 -8.15
C HIS A 192 -5.65 -3.32 -8.47
N ILE A 193 -6.45 -2.30 -8.11
CA ILE A 193 -6.05 -0.90 -8.31
C ILE A 193 -4.92 -0.52 -7.36
N GLU A 194 -4.99 -0.89 -6.08
CA GLU A 194 -3.90 -0.74 -5.10
C GLU A 194 -2.60 -1.38 -5.61
N TRP A 195 -2.70 -2.62 -6.09
CA TRP A 195 -1.57 -3.38 -6.61
C TRP A 195 -0.92 -2.67 -7.80
N ALA A 196 -1.73 -2.26 -8.77
CA ALA A 196 -1.25 -1.53 -9.93
C ALA A 196 -0.62 -0.17 -9.54
N VAL A 197 -1.22 0.57 -8.60
CA VAL A 197 -0.67 1.85 -8.11
C VAL A 197 0.69 1.64 -7.46
N GLY A 198 0.83 0.66 -6.56
CA GLY A 198 2.11 0.41 -5.90
C GLY A 198 3.21 -0.02 -6.88
N ASN A 199 2.89 -0.88 -7.86
CA ASN A 199 3.83 -1.25 -8.91
C ASN A 199 4.18 -0.08 -9.84
N TYR A 200 3.20 0.76 -10.20
CA TYR A 200 3.44 1.95 -10.99
C TYR A 200 4.42 2.92 -10.31
N LEU A 201 4.29 3.12 -8.99
CA LEU A 201 5.23 3.94 -8.21
C LEU A 201 6.65 3.37 -8.24
N ILE A 202 6.81 2.05 -8.11
CA ILE A 202 8.11 1.37 -8.17
C ILE A 202 8.78 1.57 -9.53
N GLU A 203 8.04 1.41 -10.64
CA GLU A 203 8.58 1.62 -11.99
C GLU A 203 9.02 3.07 -12.20
N ASN A 204 8.29 4.03 -11.60
CA ASN A 204 8.65 5.45 -11.55
C ASN A 204 9.70 5.80 -10.48
N LYS A 205 10.39 4.78 -9.92
CA LYS A 205 11.49 4.94 -8.96
C LYS A 205 11.11 5.66 -7.67
N ILE A 206 9.84 5.59 -7.28
CA ILE A 206 9.38 6.05 -5.97
C ILE A 206 9.57 4.90 -4.97
N PRO A 207 10.47 5.02 -3.98
CA PRO A 207 10.67 3.96 -3.01
C PRO A 207 9.45 3.83 -2.07
N ILE A 208 9.17 2.62 -1.59
CA ILE A 208 8.08 2.36 -0.63
C ILE A 208 8.68 1.53 0.51
N LEU A 209 8.60 2.00 1.76
CA LEU A 209 9.26 1.31 2.88
C LEU A 209 8.68 -0.10 3.08
N ASP A 210 7.36 -0.26 3.07
CA ASP A 210 6.71 -1.56 3.02
C ASP A 210 6.39 -1.97 1.57
N LEU A 211 7.44 -2.27 0.79
CA LEU A 211 7.38 -2.50 -0.66
C LEU A 211 6.33 -3.54 -1.11
N TYR A 212 5.97 -4.48 -0.25
CA TYR A 212 5.05 -5.57 -0.62
C TYR A 212 3.64 -5.38 -0.07
N SER A 213 3.34 -4.23 0.56
CA SER A 213 2.03 -3.99 1.16
C SER A 213 0.88 -4.10 0.16
N HIS A 214 1.12 -3.68 -1.07
CA HIS A 214 0.13 -3.63 -2.15
C HIS A 214 0.04 -4.91 -2.98
N GLN A 215 0.81 -5.95 -2.67
CA GLN A 215 0.81 -7.17 -3.49
C GLN A 215 -0.35 -8.10 -3.11
N MET A 216 -1.12 -8.50 -4.12
CA MET A 216 -2.26 -9.41 -3.94
C MET A 216 -1.86 -10.87 -3.83
N ASN A 217 -2.73 -11.67 -3.20
CA ASN A 217 -2.54 -13.09 -2.94
C ASN A 217 -2.35 -13.96 -4.21
N LYS A 218 -1.72 -15.13 -4.04
CA LYS A 218 -1.40 -16.11 -5.12
C LYS A 218 -2.57 -16.43 -6.04
N PHE A 219 -3.79 -16.58 -5.50
CA PHE A 219 -4.96 -16.95 -6.30
C PHE A 219 -5.31 -15.88 -7.34
N SER A 220 -5.18 -14.61 -6.97
CA SER A 220 -5.41 -13.48 -7.88
C SER A 220 -4.34 -13.41 -8.98
N TYR A 221 -3.08 -13.73 -8.65
CA TYR A 221 -2.00 -13.82 -9.63
C TYR A 221 -2.18 -15.00 -10.60
N GLU A 222 -2.58 -16.17 -10.11
CA GLU A 222 -2.81 -17.35 -10.97
C GLU A 222 -4.02 -17.19 -11.88
N GLU A 223 -5.08 -16.52 -11.44
CA GLU A 223 -6.27 -16.23 -12.27
C GLU A 223 -5.97 -15.24 -13.40
N ILE A 224 -5.11 -14.25 -13.17
CA ILE A 224 -4.68 -13.30 -14.22
C ILE A 224 -3.82 -14.00 -15.28
N ASN A 225 -2.95 -14.92 -14.88
CA ASN A 225 -2.04 -15.64 -15.79
C ASN A 225 -2.67 -16.84 -16.52
N LYS A 226 -3.88 -17.29 -16.15
CA LYS A 226 -4.63 -18.30 -16.91
C LYS A 226 -5.34 -17.72 -18.14
N ASN A 227 -5.41 -16.39 -18.27
CA ASN A 227 -6.16 -15.66 -19.30
C ASN A 227 -5.26 -14.81 -20.22
N ILE A 228 -3.98 -15.17 -20.34
CA ILE A 228 -3.00 -14.66 -21.31
C ILE A 228 -2.53 -15.88 -22.12
#